data_AF-A0A3E2WSI4-F1
#
_entry.id   AF-A0A3E2WSI4-F1
#
_cell.length_a   1.000
_cell.length_b   1.000
_cell.length_c   1.000
_cell.angle_alpha   90.00
_cell.angle_beta   90.00
_cell.angle_gamma   90.00
#
_symmetry.space_group_name_H-M   'P 1'
#
loop_
_entity.id
_entity.type
_entity.pdbx_description
1 polymer ?
#
loop_
_entity_poly.entity_id
_entity_poly.type
_entity_poly.pdbx_seq_one_letter_code
_entity_poly.pdbx_strand_id
1 'polypeptide(L)' 'MKHSDEITFADCFKSIENVYRAIFSVAVMCRWIAEHNTVPTDAEAVQMEMEINRQVCDAWAEIYVTALREWLGGQ' A
#
# COMPACT_ATOMS: atom_id res chain seq x y z
N MET A 1 -18.50 -29.31 -9.46
CA MET A 1 -17.52 -28.25 -9.18
C MET A 1 -18.25 -26.91 -9.17
N LYS A 2 -18.49 -26.31 -8.00
CA LYS A 2 -19.10 -24.97 -7.86
C LYS A 2 -18.38 -24.21 -6.74
N HIS A 3 -17.35 -23.48 -7.12
CA HIS A 3 -16.71 -22.35 -6.43
C HIS A 3 -16.37 -21.41 -7.61
N SER A 4 -17.32 -20.72 -8.24
CA SER A 4 -18.01 -19.49 -7.78
C SER A 4 -17.03 -18.45 -7.28
N ASP A 5 -16.25 -17.88 -8.19
CA ASP A 5 -15.89 -16.46 -8.42
C ASP A 5 -16.16 -15.37 -7.35
N GLU A 6 -16.24 -15.69 -6.05
CA GLU A 6 -16.38 -14.70 -4.98
C GLU A 6 -15.00 -14.22 -4.52
N ILE A 7 -14.72 -12.93 -4.74
CA ILE A 7 -13.55 -12.24 -4.19
C ILE A 7 -13.64 -12.26 -2.67
N THR A 8 -12.63 -12.80 -2.00
CA THR A 8 -12.61 -12.83 -0.54
C THR A 8 -12.31 -11.44 0.03
N PHE A 9 -12.66 -11.19 1.28
CA PHE A 9 -12.23 -9.97 1.97
C PHE A 9 -10.70 -9.84 1.98
N ALA A 10 -9.98 -10.95 2.10
CA ALA A 10 -8.52 -10.95 2.07
C ALA A 10 -7.98 -10.46 0.71
N ASP A 11 -8.60 -10.87 -0.39
CA ASP A 11 -8.25 -10.40 -1.73
C ASP A 11 -8.54 -8.90 -1.89
N CYS A 12 -9.69 -8.44 -1.39
CA CYS A 12 -10.06 -7.02 -1.37
C CYS A 12 -9.07 -6.19 -0.54
N PHE A 13 -8.77 -6.62 0.69
CA PHE A 13 -7.83 -5.97 1.58
C PHE A 13 -6.45 -5.85 0.95
N LYS A 14 -5.93 -6.93 0.38
CA LYS A 14 -4.62 -6.92 -0.30
C LYS A 14 -4.60 -5.97 -1.50
N SER A 15 -5.70 -5.89 -2.25
CA SER A 15 -5.84 -4.93 -3.36
C SER A 15 -5.73 -3.48 -2.86
N ILE A 16 -6.49 -3.13 -1.81
CA ILE A 16 -6.47 -1.80 -1.22
C ILE A 16 -5.10 -1.48 -0.59
N GLU A 17 -4.51 -2.42 0.16
CA GLU A 17 -3.18 -2.26 0.74
C GLU A 17 -2.12 -1.97 -0.34
N ASN A 18 -2.17 -2.66 -1.48
CA ASN A 18 -1.24 -2.43 -2.59
C ASN A 18 -1.37 -1.01 -3.16
N VAL A 19 -2.58 -0.46 -3.24
CA VAL A 19 -2.80 0.92 -3.69
C VAL A 19 -2.17 1.92 -2.71
N TYR A 20 -2.42 1.76 -1.41
CA TYR A 20 -1.81 2.62 -0.39
C TYR A 20 -0.29 2.52 -0.40
N ARG A 21 0.26 1.29 -0.48
CA ARG A 21 1.70 1.07 -0.59
C ARG A 21 2.27 1.79 -1.81
N ALA A 22 1.63 1.68 -2.98
CA ALA A 22 2.09 2.37 -4.19
C ALA A 22 2.08 3.90 -4.03
N ILE A 23 1.02 4.46 -3.42
CA ILE A 23 0.93 5.90 -3.14
C ILE A 23 2.07 6.34 -2.21
N PHE A 24 2.31 5.62 -1.11
CA PHE A 24 3.40 5.93 -0.19
C PHE A 24 4.77 5.77 -0.84
N SER A 25 4.98 4.73 -1.66
CA SER A 25 6.23 4.56 -2.42
C SER A 25 6.50 5.75 -3.34
N VAL A 26 5.50 6.20 -4.09
CA VAL A 26 5.63 7.39 -4.94
C VAL A 26 5.92 8.63 -4.10
N ALA A 27 5.20 8.84 -3.00
CA ALA A 27 5.41 10.01 -2.14
C ALA A 27 6.82 10.04 -1.53
N VAL A 28 7.33 8.89 -1.08
CA VAL A 28 8.69 8.75 -0.54
C VAL A 28 9.73 9.02 -1.64
N MET A 29 9.56 8.44 -2.84
CA MET A 29 10.45 8.70 -3.98
C MET A 29 10.45 10.17 -4.42
N CYS A 30 9.28 10.81 -4.48
CA CYS A 30 9.17 12.22 -4.84
C CYS A 30 9.88 13.13 -3.82
N ARG A 31 9.73 12.86 -2.52
CA ARG A 31 10.47 13.58 -1.47
C ARG A 31 11.97 13.38 -1.62
N TRP A 32 12.41 12.15 -1.86
CA TRP A 32 13.83 11.84 -2.07
C TRP A 32 14.43 12.65 -3.22
N ILE A 33 13.77 12.65 -4.39
CA ILE A 33 14.23 13.40 -5.56
C ILE A 33 14.25 14.91 -5.28
N ALA A 34 13.23 15.45 -4.58
CA ALA A 34 13.17 16.86 -4.24
C ALA A 34 14.30 17.30 -3.28
N GLU A 35 14.69 16.44 -2.34
CA GLU A 35 15.70 16.74 -1.33
C GLU A 35 17.14 16.49 -1.82
N HIS A 36 17.34 15.44 -2.62
CA HIS A 36 18.69 14.96 -2.96
C HIS A 36 19.01 15.12 -4.46
N ASN A 37 18.01 15.18 -5.33
CA ASN A 37 18.16 15.20 -6.80
C ASN A 37 19.09 14.08 -7.35
N THR A 38 19.09 12.94 -6.67
CA THR A 38 19.88 11.75 -7.03
C THR A 38 19.02 10.49 -6.94
N VAL A 39 19.47 9.43 -7.61
CA VAL A 39 18.90 8.09 -7.42
C VAL A 39 19.42 7.54 -6.08
N PRO A 40 18.55 6.95 -5.23
CA PRO A 40 18.99 6.36 -3.98
C PRO A 40 19.95 5.18 -4.23
N THR A 41 20.94 5.04 -3.37
CA THR A 41 21.75 3.82 -3.26
C THR A 41 20.93 2.68 -2.70
N ASP A 42 21.41 1.44 -2.82
CA ASP A 42 20.72 0.27 -2.27
C ASP A 42 20.45 0.40 -0.75
N ALA A 43 21.41 0.96 0.00
CA ALA A 43 21.26 1.18 1.43
C ALA A 43 20.16 2.21 1.76
N GLU A 44 20.08 3.29 0.98
CA GLU A 44 19.04 4.32 1.14
C GLU A 44 17.67 3.79 0.70
N ALA A 45 17.62 3.00 -0.38
CA ALA A 45 16.39 2.35 -0.83
C ALA A 45 15.80 1.42 0.26
N VAL A 46 16.65 0.72 1.02
CA VAL A 46 16.21 -0.07 2.18
C VAL A 46 15.59 0.82 3.27
N GLN A 47 16.18 1.99 3.54
CA GLN A 47 15.62 2.94 4.52
C GLN A 47 14.28 3.52 4.03
N MET A 48 14.18 3.83 2.74
CA MET A 48 12.95 4.28 2.11
C MET A 48 11.84 3.21 2.22
N GLU A 49 12.18 1.93 2.01
CA GLU A 49 11.25 0.82 2.18
C GLU A 49 10.78 0.68 3.64
N MET A 50 11.66 0.89 4.62
CA MET A 50 11.26 0.91 6.03
C MET A 50 10.27 2.04 6.33
N GLU A 51 10.49 3.22 5.74
CA GLU A 51 9.57 4.36 5.86
C GLU A 51 8.21 4.06 5.19
N ILE A 52 8.20 3.46 4.01
CA ILE A 52 6.97 3.02 3.33
C ILE A 52 6.21 2.02 4.23
N ASN A 53 6.91 1.02 4.77
CA ASN A 53 6.30 0.04 5.67
C ASN A 53 5.72 0.68 6.93
N ARG A 54 6.41 1.66 7.51
CA ARG A 54 5.90 2.43 8.65
C ARG A 54 4.62 3.19 8.28
N GLN A 55 4.59 3.86 7.14
CA GLN A 55 3.40 4.59 6.68
C GLN A 55 2.21 3.66 6.41
N VAL A 56 2.45 2.47 5.85
CA VAL A 56 1.41 1.43 5.69
C VAL A 56 0.87 0.97 7.05
N CYS A 57 1.75 0.75 8.03
CA CYS A 57 1.33 0.41 9.39
C CYS A 57 0.53 1.53 10.06
N ASP A 58 0.97 2.77 9.94
CA ASP A 58 0.29 3.95 10.50
C ASP A 58 -1.12 4.11 9.89
N ALA A 59 -1.27 3.82 8.59
CA ALA A 59 -2.56 3.87 7.87
C ALA A 59 -3.37 2.56 7.94
N TRP A 60 -2.93 1.55 8.69
CA TRP A 60 -3.53 0.20 8.62
C TRP A 60 -5.04 0.20 8.90
N ALA A 61 -5.49 0.99 9.88
CA ALA A 61 -6.92 1.09 10.21
C ALA A 61 -7.74 1.70 9.05
N GLU A 62 -7.20 2.70 8.36
CA GLU A 62 -7.84 3.33 7.19
C GLU A 62 -7.90 2.35 6.01
N ILE A 63 -6.81 1.61 5.76
CA ILE A 63 -6.76 0.55 4.75
C ILE A 63 -7.81 -0.51 5.05
N TYR A 64 -7.89 -0.97 6.30
CA TYR A 64 -8.86 -1.98 6.73
C TYR A 64 -10.31 -1.53 6.55
N VAL A 65 -10.65 -0.33 7.03
CA VAL A 65 -12.01 0.22 6.91
C VAL A 65 -12.37 0.46 5.44
N THR A 66 -11.42 0.93 4.63
CA THR A 66 -11.61 1.10 3.18
C THR A 66 -11.91 -0.24 2.53
N ALA A 67 -11.09 -1.26 2.77
CA ALA A 67 -11.30 -2.60 2.24
C ALA A 67 -12.64 -3.20 2.69
N LEU A 68 -13.02 -3.00 3.95
CA LEU A 68 -14.29 -3.51 4.48
C LEU A 68 -15.48 -2.84 3.77
N ARG A 69 -15.40 -1.53 3.55
CA ARG A 69 -16.43 -0.78 2.83
C ARG A 69 -16.56 -1.24 1.38
N GLU A 70 -15.45 -1.39 0.66
CA GLU A 70 -15.44 -1.84 -0.73
C GLU A 70 -15.96 -3.27 -0.86
N TRP A 71 -15.54 -4.17 0.05
CA TRP A 71 -16.00 -5.55 0.06
C TRP A 71 -17.51 -5.64 0.33
N LEU A 72 -18.03 -4.92 1.34
CA LEU A 72 -19.48 -4.90 1.64
C LEU A 72 -20.31 -4.20 0.56
N GLY A 73 -19.75 -3.21 -0.13
CA GLY A 73 -20.43 -2.49 -1.22
C GLY A 73 -20.45 -3.26 -2.55
N GLY A 74 -19.58 -4.26 -2.71
CA GLY A 74 -19.51 -5.12 -3.89
C GLY A 74 -20.21 -6.47 -3.76
N GLN A 75 -20.80 -6.79 -2.59
CA GLN A 75 -21.73 -7.91 -2.38
C GLN A 75 -23.15 -7.53 -2.75
#